data_AF-A0A251QFG6-F1
#
_entry.id   AF-A0A251QFG6-F1
#
_cell.length_a   1.000
_cell.length_b   1.000
_cell.length_c   1.000
_cell.angle_alpha   90.00
_cell.angle_beta   90.00
_cell.angle_gamma   90.00
#
_symmetry.space_group_name_H-M   'P 1'
#
loop_
_entity.id
_entity.type
_entity.pdbx_description
1 polymer ?
#
loop_
_entity_poly.entity_id
_entity_poly.type
_entity_poly.pdbx_seq_one_letter_code
_entity_poly.pdbx_strand_id
1 'polypeptide(L)'
;MGNPQQGNNKGNGKVSENYEFWTMDDTNELLHLLVDAINSGLCDANGSLSKQNVERVILPRLSAKIIFPKTYNHYLSRKKWFRKHYNKISTLMHNNSGFGLDS
;
A
#
# COMPACT_ATOMS: atom_id res chain seq x y z
N MET A 1 -22.37 15.18 41.75
CA MET A 1 -22.69 15.12 40.32
C MET A 1 -21.38 15.15 39.56
N GLY A 2 -20.90 13.99 39.08
CA GLY A 2 -19.67 13.87 38.29
C GLY A 2 -20.00 13.79 36.80
N ASN A 3 -19.16 14.42 35.98
CA ASN A 3 -19.21 14.43 34.50
C ASN A 3 -18.22 13.36 33.95
N PRO A 4 -18.10 13.16 32.62
CA PRO A 4 -18.85 12.28 31.72
C PRO A 4 -18.07 10.99 31.34
N GLN A 5 -18.78 9.92 30.94
CA GLN A 5 -18.15 8.76 30.29
C GLN A 5 -17.98 8.99 28.77
N GLN A 6 -16.73 9.25 28.39
CA GLN A 6 -16.23 9.18 27.02
C GLN A 6 -16.00 7.70 26.66
N GLY A 7 -16.96 7.09 25.96
CA GLY A 7 -16.87 5.72 25.45
C GLY A 7 -16.25 5.65 24.07
N ASN A 8 -14.92 5.87 23.97
CA ASN A 8 -14.18 5.63 22.73
C ASN A 8 -13.93 4.13 22.59
N ASN A 9 -14.82 3.44 21.88
CA ASN A 9 -14.63 2.03 21.53
C ASN A 9 -13.56 1.90 20.45
N LYS A 10 -12.34 1.70 20.94
CA LYS A 10 -11.14 1.28 20.22
C LYS A 10 -11.42 -0.08 19.57
N GLY A 11 -11.75 -0.04 18.27
CA GLY A 11 -11.89 -1.21 17.43
C GLY A 11 -10.51 -1.82 17.14
N ASN A 12 -10.16 -2.82 17.94
CA ASN A 12 -8.91 -3.57 17.88
C ASN A 12 -8.87 -4.45 16.62
N GLY A 13 -8.41 -3.90 15.50
CA GLY A 13 -7.97 -4.68 14.35
C GLY A 13 -6.51 -5.05 14.54
N LYS A 14 -6.23 -6.31 14.92
CA LYS A 14 -4.91 -6.95 14.99
C LYS A 14 -3.85 -6.19 14.17
N VAL A 15 -3.04 -5.38 14.84
CA VAL A 15 -1.78 -4.90 14.28
C VAL A 15 -1.00 -6.16 13.97
N SER A 16 -0.69 -6.41 12.70
CA SER A 16 0.18 -7.52 12.32
C SER A 16 1.60 -7.17 12.78
N GLU A 17 1.82 -7.35 14.07
CA GLU A 17 3.12 -7.42 14.70
C GLU A 17 3.93 -8.42 13.86
N ASN A 18 5.05 -7.98 13.28
CA ASN A 18 5.97 -8.70 12.37
C ASN A 18 5.75 -8.55 10.84
N TYR A 19 4.77 -7.80 10.34
CA TYR A 19 4.80 -7.37 8.93
C TYR A 19 5.64 -6.11 8.85
N GLU A 20 6.93 -6.29 8.56
CA GLU A 20 7.94 -5.25 8.34
C GLU A 20 7.42 -3.82 8.24
N PHE A 21 7.93 -2.97 9.12
CA PHE A 21 7.47 -1.59 9.26
C PHE A 21 7.60 -0.83 7.93
N TRP A 22 6.48 -0.68 7.22
CA TRP A 22 6.31 0.21 6.09
C TRP A 22 5.56 1.44 6.60
N THR A 23 6.22 2.58 6.61
CA THR A 23 5.52 3.85 6.85
C THR A 23 4.65 4.19 5.63
N MET A 24 3.72 5.14 5.79
CA MET A 24 2.99 5.65 4.63
C MET A 24 3.91 6.41 3.68
N ASP A 25 4.94 7.09 4.19
CA ASP A 25 5.97 7.73 3.36
C ASP A 25 6.74 6.68 2.54
N ASP A 26 7.22 5.60 3.15
CA ASP A 26 7.90 4.50 2.44
C ASP A 26 6.99 3.90 1.36
N THR A 27 5.70 3.79 1.66
CA THR A 27 4.69 3.24 0.76
C THR A 27 4.47 4.16 -0.43
N ASN A 28 4.31 5.47 -0.19
CA ASN A 28 4.09 6.45 -1.24
C ASN A 28 5.32 6.57 -2.12
N GLU A 29 6.52 6.57 -1.53
CA GLU A 29 7.76 6.56 -2.28
C GLU A 29 7.87 5.32 -3.16
N LEU A 30 7.58 4.13 -2.63
CA LEU A 30 7.53 2.92 -3.45
C LEU A 30 6.52 3.05 -4.60
N LEU A 31 5.33 3.61 -4.36
CA LEU A 31 4.32 3.81 -5.39
C LEU A 31 4.82 4.75 -6.49
N HIS A 32 5.42 5.88 -6.14
CA HIS A 32 6.00 6.82 -7.09
C HIS A 32 7.09 6.17 -7.95
N LEU A 33 8.01 5.42 -7.32
CA LEU A 33 9.07 4.71 -8.05
C LEU A 33 8.52 3.66 -9.02
N LEU A 34 7.41 2.99 -8.67
CA LEU A 34 6.78 2.03 -9.55
C LEU A 34 6.13 2.71 -10.75
N VAL A 35 5.42 3.83 -10.54
CA VAL A 35 4.82 4.62 -11.61
C VAL A 35 5.91 5.13 -12.57
N ASP A 36 6.99 5.69 -12.04
CA ASP A 36 8.12 6.18 -12.85
C ASP A 36 8.76 5.06 -13.66
N ALA A 37 8.94 3.87 -13.08
CA ALA A 37 9.54 2.75 -13.79
C ALA A 37 8.63 2.21 -14.91
N ILE A 38 7.31 2.19 -14.70
CA ILE A 38 6.34 1.84 -15.74
C ILE A 38 6.36 2.88 -16.86
N ASN A 39 6.33 4.16 -16.51
CA ASN A 39 6.41 5.27 -17.49
C ASN A 39 7.73 5.25 -18.28
N SER A 40 8.81 4.72 -17.69
CA SER A 40 10.12 4.55 -18.33
C SER A 40 10.24 3.28 -19.19
N GLY A 41 9.18 2.48 -19.32
CA GLY A 41 9.19 1.25 -20.12
C GLY A 41 9.92 0.07 -19.47
N LEU A 42 10.09 0.07 -18.14
CA LEU A 42 10.75 -1.03 -17.42
C LEU A 42 9.82 -2.21 -17.11
N CYS A 43 8.54 -2.11 -17.48
CA CYS A 43 7.58 -3.19 -17.36
C CYS A 43 7.64 -4.15 -18.55
N ASP A 44 7.33 -5.42 -18.30
CA ASP A 44 7.11 -6.41 -19.34
C ASP A 44 5.79 -6.17 -20.10
N ALA A 45 5.52 -6.98 -21.12
CA ALA A 45 4.30 -6.92 -21.92
C ALA A 45 3.00 -7.08 -21.08
N ASN A 46 3.11 -7.64 -19.88
CA ASN A 46 2.00 -7.84 -18.95
C ASN A 46 1.88 -6.69 -17.93
N GLY A 47 2.68 -5.62 -18.09
CA GLY A 47 2.70 -4.48 -17.19
C GLY A 47 3.37 -4.76 -15.84
N SER A 48 4.08 -5.89 -15.69
CA SER A 48 4.77 -6.27 -14.47
C SER A 48 6.25 -5.88 -14.53
N LEU A 49 6.81 -5.44 -13.40
CA LEU A 49 8.26 -5.31 -13.27
C LEU A 49 8.89 -6.68 -13.01
N SER A 50 9.95 -6.98 -13.76
CA SER A 50 10.79 -8.15 -13.51
C SER A 50 11.51 -8.03 -12.16
N LYS A 51 11.81 -9.17 -11.54
CA LYS A 51 12.59 -9.20 -10.29
C LYS A 51 13.91 -8.43 -10.42
N GLN A 52 14.60 -8.61 -11.54
CA GLN A 52 15.86 -7.92 -11.82
C GLN A 52 15.69 -6.40 -11.86
N ASN A 53 14.63 -5.88 -12.49
CA ASN A 53 14.38 -4.44 -12.52
C ASN A 53 14.02 -3.90 -11.13
N VAL A 54 13.29 -4.66 -10.33
CA VAL A 54 13.00 -4.29 -8.94
C VAL A 54 14.29 -4.20 -8.12
N GLU A 55 15.15 -5.20 -8.18
CA GLU A 55 16.39 -5.24 -7.39
C GLU A 55 17.44 -4.23 -7.86
N ARG A 56 17.50 -3.91 -9.16
CA ARG A 56 18.50 -2.99 -9.72
C ARG A 56 18.06 -1.53 -9.78
N VAL A 57 16.75 -1.26 -9.86
CA VAL A 57 16.23 0.10 -10.06
C VAL A 57 15.40 0.56 -8.88
N ILE A 58 14.40 -0.23 -8.48
CA ILE A 58 13.43 0.20 -7.46
C ILE A 58 14.06 0.18 -6.07
N LEU A 59 14.62 -0.95 -5.64
CA LEU A 59 15.14 -1.10 -4.28
C LEU A 59 16.31 -0.16 -3.96
N PRO A 60 17.28 0.10 -4.87
CA PRO A 60 18.36 1.04 -4.59
C PRO A 60 17.85 2.48 -4.44
N ARG A 61 16.92 2.91 -5.30
CA ARG A 61 16.32 4.25 -5.20
C ARG A 61 15.48 4.41 -3.93
N LEU A 62 14.74 3.37 -3.57
CA LEU A 62 13.96 3.36 -2.34
C LEU A 62 14.87 3.42 -1.11
N SER A 63 15.91 2.59 -1.07
CA SER A 63 16.87 2.53 0.05
C SER A 63 17.69 3.81 0.21
N ALA A 64 17.83 4.63 -0.84
CA ALA A 64 18.46 5.94 -0.74
C ALA A 64 17.62 6.96 0.04
N LYS A 65 16.31 6.72 0.21
CA LYS A 65 15.37 7.65 0.86
C LYS A 65 14.87 7.17 2.21
N ILE A 66 15.03 5.88 2.52
CA ILE A 66 14.52 5.27 3.75
C ILE A 66 15.65 4.72 4.60
N ILE A 67 15.47 4.75 5.92
CA ILE A 67 16.50 4.33 6.88
C ILE A 67 16.72 2.82 6.84
N PHE A 68 15.65 2.04 6.60
CA PHE A 68 15.70 0.58 6.61
C PHE A 68 15.64 0.02 5.18
N PRO A 69 16.74 -0.58 4.68
CA PRO A 69 16.78 -1.10 3.32
C PRO A 69 15.75 -2.22 3.16
N LYS A 70 15.02 -2.17 2.04
CA LYS A 70 13.98 -3.16 1.72
C LYS A 70 14.53 -4.20 0.76
N THR A 71 14.19 -5.46 1.01
CA THR A 71 14.51 -6.59 0.14
C THR A 71 13.39 -6.84 -0.85
N TYR A 72 13.64 -7.73 -1.82
CA TYR A 72 12.61 -8.14 -2.77
C TYR A 72 11.40 -8.78 -2.09
N ASN A 73 11.59 -9.53 -0.99
CA ASN A 73 10.49 -10.12 -0.23
C ASN A 73 9.61 -9.04 0.40
N HIS A 74 10.21 -7.95 0.85
CA HIS A 74 9.52 -6.82 1.46
C HIS A 74 8.64 -6.12 0.40
N TYR A 75 9.18 -5.96 -0.82
CA TYR A 75 8.43 -5.50 -1.98
C TYR A 75 7.26 -6.42 -2.34
N LEU A 76 7.47 -7.75 -2.40
CA LEU A 76 6.39 -8.71 -2.71
C LEU A 76 5.25 -8.64 -1.71
N SER A 77 5.60 -8.56 -0.43
CA SER A 77 4.66 -8.30 0.65
C SER A 77 3.87 -7.02 0.34
N ARG A 78 4.56 -5.90 0.08
CA ARG A 78 3.89 -4.62 -0.15
C ARG A 78 3.02 -4.59 -1.40
N LYS A 79 3.40 -5.29 -2.47
CA LYS A 79 2.53 -5.51 -3.64
C LYS A 79 1.21 -6.19 -3.28
N LYS A 80 1.25 -7.22 -2.42
CA LYS A 80 0.01 -7.88 -1.95
C LYS A 80 -0.85 -6.89 -1.15
N TRP A 81 -0.23 -6.03 -0.34
CA TRP A 81 -0.93 -4.98 0.38
C TRP A 81 -1.60 -3.98 -0.58
N PHE A 82 -0.90 -3.49 -1.61
CA PHE A 82 -1.48 -2.58 -2.62
C PHE A 82 -2.71 -3.16 -3.28
N ARG A 83 -2.63 -4.42 -3.74
CA ARG A 83 -3.77 -5.11 -4.37
C ARG A 83 -4.96 -5.21 -3.42
N LYS A 84 -4.72 -5.58 -2.15
CA LYS A 84 -5.78 -5.67 -1.14
C LYS A 84 -6.41 -4.31 -0.85
N HIS A 85 -5.59 -3.27 -0.76
CA HIS A 85 -6.04 -1.90 -0.51
C HIS A 85 -6.88 -1.37 -1.67
N TYR A 86 -6.41 -1.54 -2.90
CA TYR A 86 -7.14 -1.18 -4.11
C TYR A 86 -8.48 -1.93 -4.19
N ASN A 87 -8.48 -3.25 -4.00
CA ASN A 87 -9.72 -4.04 -4.05
C ASN A 87 -10.73 -3.55 -3.00
N LYS A 88 -10.27 -3.24 -1.78
CA LYS A 88 -11.14 -2.69 -0.72
C LYS A 88 -11.79 -1.37 -1.16
N ILE A 89 -11.00 -0.45 -1.72
CA ILE A 89 -11.52 0.84 -2.19
C ILE A 89 -12.44 0.64 -3.40
N SER A 90 -12.08 -0.21 -4.36
CA SER A 90 -12.88 -0.52 -5.54
C SER A 90 -14.24 -1.10 -5.17
N THR A 91 -14.30 -2.04 -4.21
CA THR A 91 -15.57 -2.58 -3.69
C THR A 91 -16.41 -1.49 -3.05
N LEU A 92 -15.80 -0.61 -2.25
CA LEU A 92 -16.52 0.51 -1.63
C LEU A 92 -17.10 1.46 -2.68
N MET A 93 -16.32 1.84 -3.68
CA MET A 93 -16.76 2.74 -4.76
C MET A 93 -17.88 2.13 -5.60
N HIS A 94 -17.81 0.83 -5.88
CA HIS A 94 -18.86 0.12 -6.62
C HIS A 94 -20.18 0.07 -5.82
N ASN A 95 -20.10 -0.28 -4.53
CA ASN A 95 -21.28 -0.43 -3.68
C ASN A 95 -21.89 0.92 -3.24
N ASN A 96 -21.12 2.00 -3.24
CA ASN A 96 -21.62 3.35 -2.98
C ASN A 96 -22.46 3.93 -4.13
N SER A 97 -22.53 3.27 -5.30
CA SER A 97 -23.41 3.67 -6.40
C SER A 97 -24.88 3.24 -6.22
N GLY A 98 -25.18 2.48 -5.16
CA GLY A 98 -26.50 1.93 -4.85
C GLY A 98 -27.30 2.67 -3.79
N PHE A 99 -27.00 3.94 -3.49
CA PHE A 99 -27.94 4.80 -2.75
C PHE A 99 -29.12 5.12 -3.68
N GLY A 100 -30.06 4.19 -3.73
CA GLY A 100 -31.38 4.41 -4.31
C GLY A 100 -32.07 5.53 -3.55
N LEU A 101 -32.35 6.61 -4.27
CA LEU A 101 -33.55 7.42 -4.04
C LEU A 101 -34.75 6.48 -4.16
N ASP A 102 -35.24 5.96 -3.04
CA ASP A 102 -36.62 5.51 -2.96
C ASP A 102 -37.50 6.75 -2.69
N SER A 103 -37.95 7.39 -3.77
CA SER A 103 -39.14 8.27 -3.78
C SER A 103 -40.32 7.52 -4.38
#